data_AF-A0A2E3X6H5-F1
#
_entry.id   AF-A0A2E3X6H5-F1
#
_cell.length_a   1.000
_cell.length_b   1.000
_cell.length_c   1.000
_cell.angle_alpha   90.00
_cell.angle_beta   90.00
_cell.angle_gamma   90.00
#
_symmetry.space_group_name_H-M   'P 1'
#
loop_
_entity.id
_entity.type
_entity.pdbx_description
1 polymer ?
#
loop_
_entity_poly.entity_id
_entity_poly.type
_entity_poly.pdbx_seq_one_letter_code
_entity_poly.pdbx_strand_id
1 'polypeptide(L)'
;MKKYTSGQVVKAEGFISAICFALLATIVCAQWIQAAERNIIVFVTDDESPTLGCYGDHVAVTPAIDAMAADGVVFDNAFATTASCSASRSVILSGLHNHTNGQYGHQHDFHKFASWYDVVSLSLPRALARAEYRTARIGKYHVAPEEVYHFETVLKGNPRNAVQMADASAEVINLKSDKPFFLYFATSDPHRGGGLDEDSSLELK
;
A
#
# COMPACT_ATOMS: atom_id res chain seq x y z
N MET A 1 20.12 -77.35 -25.63
CA MET A 1 19.54 -76.10 -26.15
C MET A 1 19.19 -75.19 -24.97
N LYS A 2 19.89 -74.05 -24.82
CA LYS A 2 19.68 -73.09 -23.73
C LYS A 2 18.44 -72.23 -24.02
N LYS A 3 17.50 -72.16 -23.08
CA LYS A 3 16.39 -71.20 -23.08
C LYS A 3 16.89 -69.85 -22.57
N TYR A 4 16.68 -68.80 -23.36
CA TYR A 4 16.83 -67.41 -22.93
C TYR A 4 15.55 -66.97 -22.20
N THR A 5 15.68 -66.52 -20.95
CA THR A 5 14.59 -65.88 -20.20
C THR A 5 14.67 -64.37 -20.35
N SER A 6 13.64 -63.82 -20.98
CA SER A 6 13.26 -62.41 -20.96
C SER A 6 12.85 -61.99 -19.55
N GLY A 7 13.45 -60.94 -18.99
CA GLY A 7 12.95 -60.40 -17.74
C GLY A 7 13.84 -59.38 -17.07
N GLN A 8 14.07 -58.21 -17.68
CA GLN A 8 14.62 -57.06 -16.96
C GLN A 8 14.08 -55.67 -17.36
N VAL A 9 13.14 -55.55 -18.30
CA VAL A 9 12.70 -54.21 -18.78
C VAL A 9 11.66 -53.54 -17.85
N VAL A 10 10.94 -54.29 -17.01
CA VAL A 10 9.76 -53.78 -16.29
C VAL A 10 10.07 -52.92 -15.04
N LYS A 11 11.30 -52.94 -14.51
CA LYS A 11 11.62 -52.22 -13.24
C LYS A 11 11.97 -50.74 -13.42
N ALA A 12 12.43 -50.32 -14.59
CA ALA A 12 12.88 -48.94 -14.82
C ALA A 12 11.71 -47.96 -15.03
N GLU A 13 10.62 -48.40 -15.67
CA GLU A 13 9.45 -47.57 -15.97
C GLU A 13 8.68 -47.15 -14.71
N GLY A 14 8.56 -48.06 -13.74
CA GLY A 14 7.93 -47.76 -12.44
C GLY A 14 8.74 -46.77 -11.59
N PHE A 15 10.07 -46.78 -11.71
CA PHE A 15 10.95 -45.87 -10.98
C PHE A 15 10.88 -44.43 -11.53
N ILE A 16 10.86 -44.28 -12.85
CA ILE A 16 10.74 -42.98 -13.51
C ILE A 16 9.36 -42.36 -13.24
N SER A 17 8.30 -43.17 -13.32
CA SER A 17 6.92 -42.73 -13.01
C SER A 17 6.77 -42.27 -11.56
N ALA A 18 7.35 -42.98 -10.60
CA ALA A 18 7.32 -42.61 -9.18
C ALA A 18 8.08 -41.31 -8.89
N ILE A 19 9.22 -41.07 -9.55
CA ILE A 19 10.00 -39.83 -9.43
C ILE A 19 9.22 -38.65 -10.03
N CYS A 20 8.59 -38.83 -11.21
CA CYS A 20 7.75 -37.80 -11.81
C CYS A 20 6.53 -37.46 -10.94
N PHE A 21 5.88 -38.45 -10.31
CA PHE A 21 4.75 -38.22 -9.41
C PHE A 21 5.16 -37.50 -8.12
N ALA A 22 6.33 -37.84 -7.55
CA ALA A 22 6.88 -37.18 -6.38
C ALA A 22 7.27 -35.72 -6.68
N LEU A 23 7.88 -35.46 -7.84
CA LEU A 23 8.19 -34.10 -8.32
C LEU A 23 6.91 -33.28 -8.53
N LEU A 24 5.88 -33.86 -9.14
CA LEU A 24 4.58 -33.20 -9.33
C LEU A 24 3.91 -32.85 -7.98
N ALA A 25 3.95 -33.77 -7.02
CA ALA A 25 3.38 -33.56 -5.68
C ALA A 25 4.12 -32.47 -4.88
N THR A 26 5.45 -32.37 -5.01
CA THR A 26 6.23 -31.28 -4.39
C THR A 26 5.96 -29.92 -5.02
N ILE A 27 5.74 -29.86 -6.35
CA ILE A 27 5.40 -28.61 -7.05
C ILE A 27 4.00 -28.12 -6.63
N VAL A 28 3.05 -29.04 -6.43
CA VAL A 28 1.68 -28.69 -5.98
C VAL A 28 1.64 -28.22 -4.52
N CYS A 29 2.51 -28.73 -3.64
CA CYS A 29 2.60 -28.25 -2.25
C CYS A 29 3.34 -26.91 -2.10
N ALA A 30 4.26 -26.58 -3.01
CA ALA A 30 5.08 -25.37 -2.91
C ALA A 30 4.38 -24.07 -3.37
N GLN A 31 3.15 -24.15 -3.88
CA GLN A 31 2.44 -23.00 -4.48
C GLN A 31 1.34 -22.37 -3.60
N TRP A 32 1.22 -22.77 -2.34
CA TRP A 32 0.41 -21.98 -1.40
C TRP A 32 1.22 -20.75 -1.01
N ILE A 33 1.18 -19.72 -1.86
CA ILE A 33 1.39 -18.35 -1.41
C ILE A 33 0.28 -18.13 -0.39
N GLN A 34 0.59 -18.42 0.88
CA GLN A 34 -0.32 -18.13 1.96
C GLN A 34 -0.43 -16.61 2.00
N ALA A 35 -1.63 -16.09 1.68
CA ALA A 35 -1.90 -14.67 1.79
C ALA A 35 -1.47 -14.22 3.19
N ALA A 36 -0.74 -13.12 3.27
CA ALA A 36 -0.15 -12.69 4.53
C ALA A 36 -1.25 -12.50 5.59
N GLU A 37 -1.01 -12.98 6.80
CA GLU A 37 -2.05 -13.14 7.82
C GLU A 37 -2.62 -11.82 8.37
N ARG A 38 -2.04 -10.68 7.97
CA ARG A 38 -2.33 -9.38 8.57
C ARG A 38 -2.87 -8.40 7.54
N ASN A 39 -3.96 -7.75 7.92
CA ASN A 39 -4.46 -6.56 7.22
C ASN A 39 -3.51 -5.38 7.44
N ILE A 40 -3.47 -4.48 6.46
CA ILE A 40 -2.60 -3.31 6.47
C ILE A 40 -3.48 -2.07 6.29
N ILE A 41 -3.32 -1.08 7.16
CA ILE A 41 -3.86 0.26 6.96
C ILE A 41 -2.71 1.24 6.97
N VAL A 42 -2.63 2.09 5.94
CA VAL A 42 -1.68 3.19 5.88
C VAL A 42 -2.47 4.49 5.97
N PHE A 43 -2.27 5.20 7.08
CA PHE A 43 -2.80 6.55 7.26
C PHE A 43 -1.81 7.57 6.69
N VAL A 44 -2.30 8.48 5.84
CA VAL A 44 -1.52 9.62 5.33
C VAL A 44 -2.29 10.90 5.58
N THR A 45 -1.78 11.74 6.47
CA THR A 45 -2.22 13.11 6.65
C THR A 45 -1.48 14.03 5.66
N ASP A 46 -2.08 15.16 5.31
CA ASP A 46 -1.58 16.05 4.25
C ASP A 46 -1.05 17.34 4.89
N ASP A 47 0.25 17.60 4.73
CA ASP A 47 0.99 18.71 5.36
C ASP A 47 1.12 18.66 6.90
N GLU A 48 1.04 17.47 7.49
CA GLU A 48 1.23 17.27 8.94
C GLU A 48 2.71 17.37 9.33
N SER A 49 3.00 18.24 10.29
CA SER A 49 4.29 18.30 11.00
C SER A 49 4.22 17.41 12.25
N PRO A 50 5.32 17.15 12.98
CA PRO A 50 5.26 16.41 14.25
C PRO A 50 4.64 17.24 15.39
N THR A 51 3.52 17.90 15.13
CA THR A 51 2.70 18.72 16.05
C THR A 51 1.62 17.87 16.70
N LEU A 52 2.05 16.79 17.36
CA LEU A 52 1.18 15.77 17.96
C LEU A 52 1.65 15.46 19.38
N GLY A 53 0.73 15.05 20.26
CA GLY A 53 1.03 14.72 21.66
C GLY A 53 2.13 13.66 21.80
N CYS A 54 2.11 12.63 20.96
CA CYS A 54 3.15 11.60 20.93
C CYS A 54 4.56 12.08 20.53
N TYR A 55 4.69 13.26 19.92
CA TYR A 55 5.97 13.92 19.63
C TYR A 55 6.32 15.04 20.64
N GLY A 56 5.55 15.16 21.73
CA GLY A 56 5.79 16.12 22.81
C GLY A 56 5.09 17.47 22.64
N ASP A 57 4.16 17.61 21.70
CA ASP A 57 3.32 18.81 21.59
C ASP A 57 2.29 18.84 22.73
N HIS A 58 2.36 19.86 23.58
CA HIS A 58 1.45 20.03 24.72
C HIS A 58 0.18 20.83 24.38
N VAL A 59 0.11 21.42 23.18
CA VAL A 59 -1.02 22.24 22.71
C VAL A 59 -1.96 21.39 21.85
N ALA A 60 -1.41 20.56 20.96
CA ALA A 60 -2.19 19.66 20.13
C ALA A 60 -2.91 18.60 20.99
N VAL A 61 -4.21 18.41 20.76
CA VAL A 61 -5.01 17.39 21.44
C VAL A 61 -5.29 16.24 20.47
N THR A 62 -4.47 15.19 20.53
CA THR A 62 -4.45 14.10 19.54
C THR A 62 -4.64 12.70 20.13
N PRO A 63 -5.63 12.48 21.03
CA PRO A 63 -5.69 11.30 21.88
C PRO A 63 -5.76 9.96 21.13
N ALA A 64 -6.39 9.93 19.95
CA ALA A 64 -6.46 8.71 19.12
C ALA A 64 -5.11 8.36 18.48
N ILE A 65 -4.34 9.36 18.04
CA ILE A 65 -3.00 9.16 17.48
C ILE A 65 -2.03 8.81 18.61
N ASP A 66 -2.16 9.45 19.77
CA ASP A 66 -1.33 9.18 20.95
C ASP A 66 -1.55 7.76 21.47
N ALA A 67 -2.80 7.27 21.47
CA ALA A 67 -3.11 5.88 21.82
C ALA A 67 -2.49 4.88 20.82
N MET A 68 -2.53 5.19 19.52
CA MET A 68 -1.87 4.36 18.49
C MET A 68 -0.35 4.35 18.66
N ALA A 69 0.25 5.49 18.99
CA ALA A 69 1.67 5.61 19.29
C ALA A 69 2.08 4.79 20.52
N ALA A 70 1.24 4.75 21.56
CA ALA A 70 1.49 3.98 22.77
C ALA A 70 1.43 2.45 22.56
N ASP A 71 0.66 1.98 21.59
CA ASP A 71 0.57 0.55 21.19
C ASP A 71 1.56 0.19 20.07
N GLY A 72 2.35 1.16 19.59
CA GLY A 72 3.18 1.04 18.41
C GLY A 72 4.64 1.43 18.63
N VAL A 73 5.32 1.72 17.52
CA VAL A 73 6.68 2.25 17.50
C VAL A 73 6.64 3.65 16.89
N VAL A 74 7.19 4.62 17.62
CA VAL A 74 7.35 6.00 17.16
C VAL A 74 8.75 6.20 16.60
N PHE A 75 8.85 6.88 15.47
CA PHE A 75 10.12 7.22 14.84
C PHE A 75 10.37 8.73 14.97
N ASP A 76 11.26 9.12 15.88
CA ASP A 76 11.61 10.54 16.09
C ASP A 76 12.34 11.17 14.90
N ASN A 77 12.90 10.34 14.02
CA ASN A 77 13.72 10.75 12.89
C ASN A 77 13.22 10.11 11.58
N ALA A 78 12.01 10.47 11.18
CA ALA A 78 11.40 10.06 9.91
C ALA A 78 11.27 11.27 8.96
N PHE A 79 11.76 11.13 7.73
CA PHE A 79 11.83 12.24 6.77
C PHE A 79 11.21 11.85 5.42
N ALA A 80 10.43 12.76 4.84
CA ALA A 80 10.04 12.66 3.44
C ALA A 80 11.25 12.94 2.55
N THR A 81 11.36 12.24 1.42
CA THR A 81 12.43 12.47 0.44
C THR A 81 12.27 13.80 -0.31
N THR A 82 11.05 14.35 -0.32
CA THR A 82 10.70 15.61 -0.95
C THR A 82 9.50 16.23 -0.23
N ALA A 83 9.56 17.54 0.02
CA ALA A 83 8.48 18.32 0.65
C ALA A 83 7.46 18.80 -0.40
N SER A 84 6.91 17.87 -1.19
CA SER A 84 5.87 18.13 -2.20
C SER A 84 4.88 16.97 -2.24
N CYS A 85 3.57 17.25 -2.23
CA CYS A 85 2.53 16.25 -1.99
C CYS A 85 2.53 15.08 -3.00
N SER A 86 2.37 15.32 -4.30
CA SER A 86 2.35 14.25 -5.32
C SER A 86 3.67 13.48 -5.35
N ALA A 87 4.79 14.18 -5.26
CA ALA A 87 6.12 13.59 -5.29
C ALA A 87 6.37 12.72 -4.04
N SER A 88 6.02 13.19 -2.84
CA SER A 88 6.13 12.41 -1.60
C SER A 88 5.22 11.18 -1.61
N ARG A 89 3.96 11.33 -2.02
CA ARG A 89 3.00 10.21 -2.13
C ARG A 89 3.47 9.13 -3.10
N SER A 90 4.10 9.51 -4.22
CA SER A 90 4.68 8.53 -5.15
C SER A 90 5.78 7.68 -4.50
N VAL A 91 6.57 8.25 -3.59
CA VAL A 91 7.65 7.54 -2.90
C VAL A 91 7.06 6.57 -1.89
N ILE A 92 6.03 6.98 -1.12
CA ILE A 92 5.28 6.08 -0.22
C ILE A 92 4.72 4.89 -1.00
N LEU A 93 4.13 5.15 -2.17
CA LEU A 93 3.43 4.14 -2.96
C LEU A 93 4.33 3.35 -3.92
N SER A 94 5.63 3.63 -4.01
CA SER A 94 6.57 2.87 -4.86
C SER A 94 7.80 2.36 -4.13
N GLY A 95 8.14 2.94 -2.97
CA GLY A 95 9.43 2.69 -2.31
C GLY A 95 10.64 3.26 -3.06
N LEU A 96 10.42 4.07 -4.11
CA LEU A 96 11.46 4.59 -4.98
C LEU A 96 11.57 6.11 -4.86
N HIS A 97 12.80 6.63 -4.88
CA HIS A 97 13.05 8.06 -4.99
C HIS A 97 12.44 8.66 -6.26
N ASN A 98 12.12 9.96 -6.24
CA ASN A 98 11.43 10.63 -7.36
C ASN A 98 12.20 10.57 -8.69
N HIS A 99 13.54 10.58 -8.66
CA HIS A 99 14.37 10.38 -9.85
C HIS A 99 14.43 8.93 -10.34
N THR A 100 13.78 8.02 -9.64
CA THR A 100 13.62 6.60 -10.00
C THR A 100 12.16 6.24 -10.26
N ASN A 101 11.20 7.05 -9.84
CA ASN A 101 9.78 6.83 -10.15
C ASN A 101 9.18 7.80 -11.18
N GLY A 102 9.79 8.97 -11.42
CA GLY A 102 9.36 9.96 -12.43
C GLY A 102 8.39 11.04 -11.94
N GLN A 103 7.83 10.92 -10.74
CA GLN A 103 6.95 11.94 -10.16
C GLN A 103 7.78 13.08 -9.54
N TYR A 104 8.27 13.98 -10.38
CA TYR A 104 9.13 15.08 -9.94
C TYR A 104 8.40 16.23 -9.23
N GLY A 105 7.08 16.34 -9.41
CA GLY A 105 6.30 17.44 -8.85
C GLY A 105 4.81 17.14 -8.80
N HIS A 106 4.03 18.21 -8.68
CA HIS A 106 2.58 18.14 -8.58
C HIS A 106 1.95 17.46 -9.80
N GLN A 107 0.98 16.58 -9.54
CA GLN A 107 0.26 15.86 -10.59
C GLN A 107 -0.78 16.75 -11.32
N HIS A 108 -1.35 17.73 -10.62
CA HIS A 108 -2.54 18.47 -11.04
C HIS A 108 -2.22 19.71 -11.90
N ASP A 109 -3.28 20.34 -12.42
CA ASP A 109 -3.25 21.62 -13.14
C ASP A 109 -2.22 21.69 -14.28
N PHE A 110 -1.35 22.69 -14.29
CA PHE A 110 -0.36 22.89 -15.34
C PHE A 110 0.93 22.08 -15.11
N HIS A 111 1.09 21.46 -13.94
CA HIS A 111 2.31 20.74 -13.57
C HIS A 111 2.40 19.36 -14.25
N LYS A 112 1.30 18.58 -14.23
CA LYS A 112 1.13 17.32 -14.98
C LYS A 112 2.25 16.28 -14.82
N PHE A 113 2.97 16.28 -13.70
CA PHE A 113 3.96 15.21 -13.45
C PHE A 113 3.26 13.87 -13.23
N ALA A 114 3.84 12.81 -13.78
CA ALA A 114 3.37 11.44 -13.65
C ALA A 114 4.58 10.50 -13.49
N SER A 115 4.37 9.40 -12.78
CA SER A 115 5.36 8.33 -12.66
C SER A 115 5.52 7.55 -13.96
N TRP A 116 6.66 6.89 -14.13
CA TRP A 116 6.92 6.03 -15.28
C TRP A 116 6.14 4.72 -15.21
N TYR A 117 5.81 4.16 -16.37
CA TYR A 117 5.05 2.91 -16.46
C TYR A 117 5.84 1.67 -16.04
N ASP A 118 7.18 1.71 -16.04
CA ASP A 118 8.02 0.60 -15.52
C ASP A 118 7.88 0.43 -13.99
N VAL A 119 7.43 1.46 -13.28
CA VAL A 119 7.12 1.42 -11.84
C VAL A 119 5.89 0.55 -11.51
N VAL A 120 5.01 0.23 -12.48
CA VAL A 120 3.77 -0.55 -12.25
C VAL A 120 4.03 -1.85 -11.47
N SER A 121 5.14 -2.53 -11.75
CA SER A 121 5.48 -3.78 -11.07
C SER A 121 5.94 -3.55 -9.62
N LEU A 122 6.48 -2.39 -9.29
CA LEU A 122 7.07 -2.08 -7.99
C LEU A 122 6.11 -1.33 -7.06
N SER A 123 5.07 -0.70 -7.60
CA SER A 123 4.16 0.08 -6.77
C SER A 123 3.45 -0.78 -5.72
N LEU A 124 3.34 -0.24 -4.52
CA LEU A 124 2.81 -0.88 -3.33
C LEU A 124 1.41 -1.50 -3.54
N PRO A 125 0.39 -0.80 -4.09
CA PRO A 125 -0.92 -1.41 -4.29
C PRO A 125 -0.87 -2.55 -5.33
N ARG A 126 -0.02 -2.45 -6.37
CA ARG A 126 0.13 -3.51 -7.38
C ARG A 126 0.85 -4.73 -6.80
N ALA A 127 1.87 -4.50 -5.98
CA ALA A 127 2.61 -5.55 -5.29
C ALA A 127 1.71 -6.30 -4.30
N LEU A 128 0.92 -5.59 -3.51
CA LEU A 128 0.00 -6.18 -2.55
C LEU A 128 -1.15 -6.92 -3.25
N ALA A 129 -1.72 -6.39 -4.33
CA ALA A 129 -2.73 -7.09 -5.12
C ALA A 129 -2.21 -8.44 -5.67
N ARG A 130 -0.97 -8.48 -6.19
CA ARG A 130 -0.32 -9.74 -6.62
C ARG A 130 -0.01 -10.70 -5.48
N ALA A 131 0.09 -10.19 -4.26
CA ALA A 131 0.20 -10.99 -3.04
C ALA A 131 -1.17 -11.35 -2.45
N GLU A 132 -2.24 -11.27 -3.25
CA GLU A 132 -3.62 -11.61 -2.90
C GLU A 132 -4.25 -10.74 -1.80
N TYR A 133 -3.76 -9.51 -1.60
CA TYR A 133 -4.46 -8.51 -0.80
C TYR A 133 -5.60 -7.87 -1.59
N ARG A 134 -6.74 -7.67 -0.94
CA ARG A 134 -7.80 -6.77 -1.41
C ARG A 134 -7.32 -5.33 -1.22
N THR A 135 -7.11 -4.59 -2.30
CA THR A 135 -6.55 -3.23 -2.23
C THR A 135 -7.64 -2.17 -2.31
N ALA A 136 -7.65 -1.25 -1.35
CA ALA A 136 -8.61 -0.16 -1.29
C ALA A 136 -7.92 1.18 -0.99
N ARG A 137 -8.47 2.27 -1.52
CA ARG A 137 -8.07 3.64 -1.14
C ARG A 137 -9.27 4.53 -0.86
N ILE A 138 -9.06 5.51 0.01
CA ILE A 138 -10.02 6.59 0.28
C ILE A 138 -9.29 7.92 0.49
N GLY A 139 -9.91 9.01 0.01
CA GLY A 139 -9.40 10.37 0.19
C GLY A 139 -8.39 10.83 -0.87
N LYS A 140 -7.40 11.64 -0.46
CA LYS A 140 -6.48 12.34 -1.36
C LYS A 140 -5.46 11.38 -2.00
N TYR A 141 -5.63 11.12 -3.29
CA TYR A 141 -4.77 10.23 -4.06
C TYR A 141 -3.53 10.94 -4.64
N HIS A 142 -3.77 11.93 -5.51
CA HIS A 142 -2.80 12.91 -6.00
C HIS A 142 -1.51 12.38 -6.64
N VAL A 143 -1.55 11.18 -7.23
CA VAL A 143 -0.48 10.58 -8.02
C VAL A 143 -1.02 10.12 -9.38
N ALA A 144 -0.12 9.91 -10.34
CA ALA A 144 -0.45 9.43 -11.68
C ALA A 144 0.71 8.61 -12.25
N PRO A 145 0.48 7.80 -13.29
CA PRO A 145 -0.82 7.45 -13.87
C PRO A 145 -1.57 6.40 -13.01
N GLU A 146 -2.87 6.23 -13.25
CA GLU A 146 -3.70 5.28 -12.48
C GLU A 146 -3.21 3.84 -12.66
N GLU A 147 -2.68 3.50 -13.83
CA GLU A 147 -2.13 2.18 -14.14
C GLU A 147 -0.95 1.81 -13.24
N VAL A 148 -0.18 2.81 -12.78
CA VAL A 148 0.95 2.59 -11.87
C VAL A 148 0.45 2.35 -10.45
N TYR A 149 -0.45 3.17 -9.93
CA TYR A 149 -0.87 3.14 -8.52
C TYR A 149 -2.26 2.54 -8.31
N HIS A 150 -2.70 1.66 -9.21
CA HIS A 150 -4.06 1.14 -9.23
C HIS A 150 -4.44 0.39 -7.94
N PHE A 151 -5.56 0.79 -7.35
CA PHE A 151 -6.26 0.08 -6.28
C PHE A 151 -7.53 -0.54 -6.84
N GLU A 152 -7.84 -1.77 -6.43
CA GLU A 152 -9.05 -2.48 -6.90
C GLU A 152 -10.33 -1.78 -6.44
N THR A 153 -10.33 -1.21 -5.23
CA THR A 153 -11.46 -0.48 -4.65
C THR A 153 -11.11 0.98 -4.40
N VAL A 154 -11.95 1.89 -4.90
CA VAL A 154 -11.84 3.32 -4.63
C VAL A 154 -13.09 3.78 -3.89
N LEU A 155 -12.95 3.99 -2.59
CA LEU A 155 -14.04 4.44 -1.73
C LEU A 155 -14.25 5.95 -1.87
N LYS A 156 -15.48 6.40 -1.60
CA LYS A 156 -15.86 7.80 -1.64
C LYS A 156 -16.04 8.34 -0.22
N GLY A 157 -15.49 9.52 0.04
CA GLY A 157 -15.66 10.26 1.28
C GLY A 157 -15.09 11.66 1.11
N ASN A 158 -15.58 12.62 1.89
CA ASN A 158 -14.96 13.93 1.97
C ASN A 158 -13.57 13.78 2.62
N PRO A 159 -12.46 14.11 1.93
CA PRO A 159 -11.12 13.94 2.48
C PRO A 159 -10.82 14.84 3.69
N ARG A 160 -11.71 15.80 4.00
CA ARG A 160 -11.70 16.63 5.21
C ARG A 160 -12.71 16.18 6.28
N ASN A 161 -13.22 14.95 6.17
CA ASN A 161 -14.09 14.35 7.17
C ASN A 161 -13.63 12.91 7.44
N ALA A 162 -12.66 12.79 8.34
CA ALA A 162 -12.06 11.49 8.69
C ALA A 162 -13.09 10.49 9.25
N VAL A 163 -14.11 10.95 9.96
CA VAL A 163 -15.19 10.08 10.48
C VAL A 163 -15.99 9.47 9.34
N GLN A 164 -16.45 10.30 8.39
CA GLN A 164 -17.16 9.81 7.21
C GLN A 164 -16.29 8.83 6.40
N MET A 165 -15.00 9.12 6.25
CA MET A 165 -14.08 8.22 5.56
C MET A 165 -13.91 6.89 6.31
N ALA A 166 -13.84 6.91 7.64
CA ALA A 166 -13.76 5.70 8.46
C ALA A 166 -15.03 4.85 8.32
N ASP A 167 -16.21 5.48 8.38
CA ASP A 167 -17.50 4.81 8.18
C ASP A 167 -17.58 4.16 6.79
N ALA A 168 -17.16 4.88 5.75
CA ALA A 168 -17.11 4.32 4.39
C ALA A 168 -16.12 3.16 4.25
N SER A 169 -15.06 3.14 5.06
CA SER A 169 -14.05 2.07 5.07
C SER A 169 -14.53 0.80 5.77
N ALA A 170 -15.65 0.85 6.50
CA ALA A 170 -16.24 -0.31 7.17
C ALA A 170 -16.59 -1.43 6.18
N GLU A 171 -16.91 -1.12 4.92
CA GLU A 171 -17.16 -2.10 3.87
C GLU A 171 -15.92 -2.99 3.63
N VAL A 172 -14.73 -2.39 3.56
CA VAL A 172 -13.48 -3.12 3.30
C VAL A 172 -13.05 -3.91 4.55
N ILE A 173 -13.15 -3.27 5.72
CA ILE A 173 -12.66 -3.79 7.00
C ILE A 173 -13.51 -4.96 7.48
N ASN A 174 -14.84 -4.85 7.39
CA ASN A 174 -15.76 -5.85 7.92
C ASN A 174 -16.13 -6.95 6.92
N LEU A 175 -15.64 -6.87 5.68
CA LEU A 175 -15.86 -7.92 4.69
C LEU A 175 -15.22 -9.22 5.15
N LYS A 176 -16.04 -10.25 5.34
CA LYS A 176 -15.57 -11.61 5.61
C LYS A 176 -14.91 -12.18 4.35
N SER A 177 -13.61 -12.37 4.39
CA SER A 177 -12.81 -12.91 3.29
C SER A 177 -11.58 -13.62 3.86
N ASP A 178 -11.16 -14.69 3.21
CA ASP A 178 -9.88 -15.35 3.49
C ASP A 178 -8.68 -14.53 2.99
N LYS A 179 -8.93 -13.50 2.17
CA LYS A 179 -7.90 -12.58 1.68
C LYS A 179 -7.75 -11.37 2.61
N PRO A 180 -6.52 -11.01 3.03
CA PRO A 180 -6.27 -9.80 3.80
C PRO A 180 -6.60 -8.56 2.97
N PHE A 181 -6.72 -7.39 3.61
CA PHE A 181 -6.89 -6.12 2.91
C PHE A 181 -5.73 -5.15 3.15
N PHE A 182 -5.51 -4.30 2.17
CA PHE A 182 -4.67 -3.12 2.25
C PHE A 182 -5.53 -1.89 2.02
N LEU A 183 -5.63 -1.02 3.03
CA LEU A 183 -6.36 0.23 2.96
C LEU A 183 -5.40 1.42 3.03
N TYR A 184 -5.35 2.19 1.95
CA TYR A 184 -4.68 3.49 1.91
C TYR A 184 -5.68 4.59 2.29
N PHE A 185 -5.55 5.11 3.50
CA PHE A 185 -6.44 6.11 4.09
C PHE A 185 -5.76 7.47 4.11
N ALA A 186 -6.05 8.32 3.14
CA ALA A 186 -5.33 9.58 2.94
C ALA A 186 -6.25 10.79 3.14
N THR A 187 -6.14 11.47 4.28
CA THR A 187 -6.89 12.71 4.54
C THR A 187 -6.28 13.89 3.77
N SER A 188 -7.08 14.96 3.59
CA SER A 188 -6.59 16.27 3.16
C SER A 188 -6.25 17.18 4.33
N ASP A 189 -6.60 16.82 5.56
CA ASP A 189 -6.20 17.61 6.73
C ASP A 189 -4.79 17.20 7.19
N PRO A 190 -3.99 18.14 7.74
CA PRO A 190 -4.30 19.56 8.00
C PRO A 190 -3.99 20.54 6.85
N HIS A 191 -3.77 20.08 5.60
CA HIS A 191 -3.45 20.94 4.46
C HIS A 191 -4.41 22.12 4.35
N ARG A 192 -3.85 23.29 4.05
CA ARG A 192 -4.60 24.55 3.95
C ARG A 192 -5.82 24.41 3.04
N GLY A 193 -6.95 24.98 3.47
CA GLY A 193 -8.23 24.93 2.77
C GLY A 193 -8.26 25.71 1.45
N GLY A 194 -7.36 26.68 1.29
CA GLY A 194 -7.49 27.72 0.27
C GLY A 194 -8.62 28.67 0.64
N GLY A 195 -8.29 29.87 1.09
CA GLY A 195 -9.23 30.86 1.59
C GLY A 195 -8.47 32.07 2.13
N LEU A 196 -9.16 33.20 2.26
CA LEU A 196 -8.60 34.38 2.94
C LEU A 196 -8.78 34.18 4.44
N ASP A 197 -7.70 34.37 5.19
CA ASP A 197 -7.77 34.43 6.65
C ASP A 197 -8.48 35.74 7.04
N GLU A 198 -9.73 35.63 7.49
CA GLU A 198 -10.55 36.78 7.88
C GLU A 198 -10.18 37.30 9.28
N ASP A 199 -9.66 36.43 10.14
CA ASP A 199 -9.52 36.67 11.58
C ASP A 199 -8.07 36.98 11.99
N SER A 200 -7.07 36.63 11.18
CA SER A 200 -5.68 36.98 11.47
C SER A 200 -5.40 38.46 11.26
N SER A 201 -4.78 39.07 12.27
CA SER A 201 -4.25 40.43 12.23
C SER A 201 -2.88 40.55 11.56
N LEU A 202 -2.28 39.44 11.13
CA LEU A 202 -0.98 39.43 10.45
C LEU A 202 -1.13 39.90 9.00
N GLU A 203 -0.23 40.79 8.55
CA GLU A 203 -0.26 41.36 7.19
C GLU A 203 0.00 40.32 6.08
N LEU A 204 0.55 39.16 6.41
CA LEU A 204 0.75 38.06 5.46
C LEU A 204 -0.54 37.23 5.33
N LYS A 205 -1.52 37.81 4.64
CA LYS A 205 -2.69 37.09 4.10
C LYS A 205 -2.34 36.41 2.79
#